data_AF-A0A7L4YXF2-F1
#
_entry.id   AF-A0A7L4YXF2-F1
#
_cell.length_a   1.000
_cell.length_b   1.000
_cell.length_c   1.000
_cell.angle_alpha   90.00
_cell.angle_beta   90.00
_cell.angle_gamma   90.00
#
_symmetry.space_group_name_H-M   'P 1'
#
loop_
_entity.id
_entity.type
_entity.pdbx_description
1 polymer ?
#
loop_
_entity_poly.entity_id
_entity_poly.type
_entity_poly.pdbx_seq_one_letter_code
_entity_poly.pdbx_strand_id
1 'polypeptide(L)'
;MTNDRRPAGGARARRRLAVLAAVGGCALVAAGTTAAAARPAGHGHRLAYVALGDSYTSGPGIPTQVDADCARSDRNYPSLVGHRERATAFTDVSCSGATTVQMWQAQGTNRPQLEAVSRHTDLVSLQIGGNDVGFGTIIATCARLGVQDPAGNPCERSYEASGQDALALAVRQTAPKITEVLRAVHRRAPHARVVVVGYPDLLPDDGVGCFPQVPFAQGDFGYLRDTEKRLNLMLRTVAGRNRAEYVDTYGPTVGHDMCKAPADRWIEPLQPAAPAAPAHPNARGEEAMAGAVLHRLAGKHGHR
;
A
#
# COMPACT_ATOMS: atom_id res chain seq x y z
N MET A 1 35.06 -69.44 55.78
CA MET A 1 36.50 -69.15 55.66
C MET A 1 36.66 -67.65 55.91
N THR A 2 36.87 -67.26 57.17
CA THR A 2 38.18 -66.78 57.70
C THR A 2 38.63 -65.51 56.98
N ASN A 3 38.41 -64.36 57.63
CA ASN A 3 39.46 -63.49 58.24
C ASN A 3 40.18 -62.62 57.19
N ASP A 4 40.64 -61.41 57.40
CA ASP A 4 40.57 -60.35 58.42
C ASP A 4 41.62 -59.30 57.95
N ARG A 5 41.55 -58.06 58.47
CA ARG A 5 42.60 -57.00 58.51
C ARG A 5 42.73 -56.06 57.29
N ARG A 6 42.26 -54.79 57.35
CA ARG A 6 42.73 -53.56 58.09
C ARG A 6 43.85 -52.79 57.34
N PRO A 7 44.13 -51.49 57.62
CA PRO A 7 43.25 -50.33 57.90
C PRO A 7 43.79 -48.96 57.37
N ALA A 8 43.05 -47.88 57.70
CA ALA A 8 43.53 -46.59 58.25
C ALA A 8 43.71 -45.33 57.35
N GLY A 9 43.12 -44.24 57.86
CA GLY A 9 43.52 -42.85 57.69
C GLY A 9 42.42 -41.96 57.09
N GLY A 10 41.85 -40.96 57.75
CA GLY A 10 42.09 -40.38 59.07
C GLY A 10 41.24 -39.11 59.24
N ALA A 11 40.82 -38.90 60.50
CA ALA A 11 40.61 -37.62 61.21
C ALA A 11 39.60 -36.56 60.68
N ARG A 12 38.48 -36.34 61.39
CA ARG A 12 38.21 -35.29 62.43
C ARG A 12 37.59 -34.02 61.80
N ALA A 13 36.64 -33.28 62.38
CA ALA A 13 35.79 -33.30 63.57
C ALA A 13 34.87 -32.05 63.41
N ARG A 14 33.61 -31.99 63.87
CA ARG A 14 33.14 -31.51 65.21
C ARG A 14 31.62 -31.38 65.09
N ARG A 15 30.80 -32.13 65.86
CA ARG A 15 30.01 -31.71 67.05
C ARG A 15 29.31 -30.35 66.90
N ARG A 16 27.99 -30.21 67.10
CA ARG A 16 27.19 -30.39 68.35
C ARG A 16 25.70 -30.59 67.97
N LEU A 17 24.98 -31.60 68.51
CA LEU A 17 24.09 -31.55 69.70
C LEU A 17 23.09 -30.39 69.68
N ALA A 18 21.79 -30.49 69.95
CA ALA A 18 20.80 -31.57 70.11
C ALA A 18 19.48 -30.86 70.53
N VAL A 19 18.38 -31.64 70.66
CA VAL A 19 17.30 -31.48 71.65
C VAL A 19 15.94 -30.89 71.20
N LEU A 20 14.96 -31.82 71.12
CA LEU A 20 13.54 -31.84 71.58
C LEU A 20 12.54 -30.81 71.02
N ALA A 21 11.50 -31.27 70.30
CA ALA A 21 10.14 -31.62 70.79
C ALA A 21 9.26 -30.36 70.92
N ALA A 22 7.97 -30.28 70.56
CA ALA A 22 6.95 -31.21 70.10
C ALA A 22 5.76 -30.36 69.57
N VAL A 23 4.69 -31.07 69.18
CA VAL A 23 3.27 -30.63 69.16
C VAL A 23 2.75 -29.92 67.90
N GLY A 24 1.99 -30.70 67.13
CA GLY A 24 0.56 -30.42 66.85
C GLY A 24 0.19 -29.09 66.19
N GLY A 25 -0.15 -29.16 64.91
CA GLY A 25 -0.94 -28.13 64.24
C GLY A 25 -1.43 -28.62 62.89
N CYS A 26 -2.70 -29.03 62.81
CA CYS A 26 -3.40 -29.20 61.54
C CYS A 26 -3.42 -27.85 60.80
N ALA A 27 -2.53 -27.67 59.84
CA ALA A 27 -2.60 -26.56 58.91
C ALA A 27 -3.56 -26.94 57.77
N LEU A 28 -4.78 -26.42 57.85
CA LEU A 28 -5.68 -26.29 56.70
C LEU A 28 -4.92 -25.48 55.63
N VAL A 29 -4.42 -26.17 54.60
CA VAL A 29 -3.90 -25.51 53.41
C VAL A 29 -5.11 -24.98 52.66
N ALA A 30 -5.49 -23.73 52.96
CA ALA A 30 -6.39 -22.97 52.13
C ALA A 30 -5.70 -22.79 50.77
N ALA A 31 -6.04 -23.65 49.81
CA ALA A 31 -5.71 -23.46 48.41
C ALA A 31 -6.41 -22.16 47.97
N GLY A 32 -5.70 -21.05 48.07
CA GLY A 32 -6.12 -19.79 47.51
C GLY A 32 -6.21 -19.98 46.00
N THR A 33 -7.43 -20.18 45.50
CA THR A 33 -7.72 -19.99 44.09
C THR A 33 -7.46 -18.52 43.79
N THR A 34 -6.29 -18.21 43.27
CA THR A 34 -6.07 -16.94 42.61
C THR A 34 -7.04 -16.93 41.44
N ALA A 35 -8.14 -16.19 41.59
CA ALA A 35 -9.02 -15.88 40.47
C ALA A 35 -8.11 -15.22 39.42
N ALA A 36 -7.86 -15.93 38.32
CA ALA A 36 -7.20 -15.36 37.17
C ALA A 36 -8.02 -14.12 36.78
N ALA A 37 -7.48 -12.94 37.05
CA ALA A 37 -8.08 -11.70 36.62
C ALA A 37 -8.25 -11.82 35.10
N ALA A 38 -9.50 -11.97 34.65
CA ALA A 38 -9.83 -11.90 33.25
C ALA A 38 -9.28 -10.57 32.76
N ARG A 39 -8.24 -10.61 31.90
CA ARG A 39 -7.82 -9.42 31.16
C ARG A 39 -9.09 -8.86 30.54
N PRO A 40 -9.36 -7.54 30.65
CA PRO A 40 -10.45 -6.95 29.89
C PRO A 40 -10.24 -7.39 28.45
N ALA A 41 -11.25 -8.05 27.85
CA ALA A 41 -11.26 -8.24 26.41
C ALA A 41 -10.99 -6.86 25.83
N GLY A 42 -9.81 -6.71 25.22
CA GLY A 42 -9.33 -5.41 24.76
C GLY A 42 -10.45 -4.78 23.98
N HIS A 43 -10.88 -3.59 24.39
CA HIS A 43 -11.83 -2.83 23.60
C HIS A 43 -11.21 -2.71 22.21
N GLY A 44 -11.73 -3.49 21.26
CA GLY A 44 -11.13 -3.69 19.96
C GLY A 44 -10.86 -2.32 19.38
N HIS A 45 -9.59 -1.99 19.18
CA HIS A 45 -9.21 -0.70 18.64
C HIS A 45 -9.89 -0.56 17.29
N ARG A 46 -10.86 0.36 17.24
CA ARG A 46 -11.74 0.59 16.10
C ARG A 46 -10.93 1.21 14.98
N LEU A 47 -10.54 0.41 13.98
CA LEU A 47 -9.76 0.88 12.84
C LEU A 47 -10.52 2.00 12.09
N ALA A 48 -9.94 3.20 12.08
CA ALA A 48 -10.36 4.32 11.27
C ALA A 48 -9.43 4.47 10.05
N TYR A 49 -9.95 4.16 8.86
CA TYR A 49 -9.22 4.16 7.61
C TYR A 49 -9.65 5.34 6.72
N VAL A 50 -8.68 6.13 6.26
CA VAL A 50 -8.88 7.19 5.27
C VAL A 50 -8.12 6.87 3.98
N ALA A 51 -8.80 6.92 2.84
CA ALA A 51 -8.18 6.76 1.54
C ALA A 51 -8.12 8.10 0.79
N LEU A 52 -6.92 8.47 0.39
CA LEU A 52 -6.60 9.66 -0.39
C LEU A 52 -6.06 9.21 -1.74
N GLY A 53 -6.40 9.92 -2.81
CA GLY A 53 -5.75 9.68 -4.08
C GLY A 53 -6.48 10.19 -5.30
N ASP A 54 -5.98 9.74 -6.45
CA ASP A 54 -6.53 10.02 -7.77
C ASP A 54 -7.45 8.92 -8.29
N SER A 55 -7.63 8.86 -9.61
CA SER A 55 -8.49 7.92 -10.30
C SER A 55 -8.10 6.45 -10.11
N TYR A 56 -6.82 6.13 -9.89
CA TYR A 56 -6.39 4.76 -9.61
C TYR A 56 -6.81 4.31 -8.20
N THR A 57 -7.20 5.27 -7.35
CA THR A 57 -7.84 4.99 -6.07
C THR A 57 -9.35 5.08 -6.16
N SER A 58 -9.92 5.99 -6.96
CA SER A 58 -11.38 6.13 -7.05
C SER A 58 -12.06 5.01 -7.84
N GLY A 59 -11.37 4.36 -8.79
CA GLY A 59 -11.94 3.29 -9.59
C GLY A 59 -13.03 3.78 -10.56
N PRO A 60 -12.74 4.74 -11.46
CA PRO A 60 -13.71 5.31 -12.37
C PRO A 60 -14.26 4.26 -13.34
N GLY A 61 -15.58 4.23 -13.52
CA GLY A 61 -16.26 3.31 -14.44
C GLY A 61 -16.44 1.88 -13.92
N ILE A 62 -15.82 1.52 -12.79
CA ILE A 62 -16.11 0.27 -12.09
C ILE A 62 -17.54 0.36 -11.52
N PRO A 63 -18.36 -0.72 -11.54
CA PRO A 63 -19.76 -0.63 -11.15
C PRO A 63 -19.99 -0.08 -9.74
N THR A 64 -21.19 0.46 -9.52
CA THR A 64 -21.61 1.15 -8.29
C THR A 64 -20.74 2.38 -7.98
N GLN A 65 -20.90 3.40 -8.81
CA GLN A 65 -20.29 4.71 -8.58
C GLN A 65 -21.07 5.42 -7.45
N VAL A 66 -20.44 5.60 -6.30
CA VAL A 66 -21.01 6.25 -5.10
C VAL A 66 -20.75 7.75 -5.04
N ASP A 67 -19.86 8.24 -5.90
CA ASP A 67 -19.59 9.66 -6.11
C ASP A 67 -19.37 9.90 -7.60
N ALA A 68 -20.33 10.53 -8.27
CA ALA A 68 -20.26 10.77 -9.70
C ALA A 68 -19.23 11.87 -10.05
N ASP A 69 -19.08 12.89 -9.21
CA ASP A 69 -18.16 14.01 -9.44
C ASP A 69 -16.70 13.53 -9.38
N CYS A 70 -16.42 12.58 -8.48
CA CYS A 70 -15.11 11.96 -8.35
C CYS A 70 -14.92 10.66 -9.13
N ALA A 71 -15.97 10.16 -9.80
CA ALA A 71 -16.00 8.83 -10.39
C ALA A 71 -15.44 7.77 -9.43
N ARG A 72 -16.02 7.72 -8.21
CA ARG A 72 -15.60 6.83 -7.13
C ARG A 72 -16.53 5.62 -7.03
N SER A 73 -15.98 4.41 -7.15
CA SER A 73 -16.68 3.14 -6.97
C SER A 73 -16.61 2.66 -5.53
N ASP A 74 -17.65 1.98 -5.03
CA ASP A 74 -17.58 1.21 -3.77
C ASP A 74 -16.85 -0.14 -3.90
N ARG A 75 -16.29 -0.43 -5.08
CA ARG A 75 -15.50 -1.62 -5.40
C ARG A 75 -14.05 -1.30 -5.76
N ASN A 76 -13.61 -0.08 -5.53
CA ASN A 76 -12.21 0.31 -5.65
C ASN A 76 -11.34 -0.35 -4.55
N TYR A 77 -10.01 -0.36 -4.71
CA TYR A 77 -9.12 -1.05 -3.78
C TYR A 77 -9.28 -0.57 -2.32
N PRO A 78 -9.51 0.73 -2.01
CA PRO A 78 -9.73 1.16 -0.64
C PRO A 78 -10.98 0.54 -0.03
N SER A 79 -12.09 0.47 -0.76
CA SER A 79 -13.33 -0.15 -0.25
C SER A 79 -13.11 -1.63 0.05
N LEU A 80 -12.38 -2.34 -0.81
CA LEU A 80 -12.01 -3.74 -0.60
C LEU A 80 -11.09 -3.93 0.62
N VAL A 81 -10.10 -3.05 0.79
CA VAL A 81 -9.19 -3.04 1.95
C VAL A 81 -9.97 -2.75 3.23
N GLY A 82 -10.79 -1.70 3.26
CA GLY A 82 -11.59 -1.31 4.41
C GLY A 82 -12.52 -2.43 4.89
N HIS A 83 -13.17 -3.12 3.96
CA HIS A 83 -13.99 -4.29 4.27
C HIS A 83 -13.17 -5.45 4.87
N ARG A 84 -12.04 -5.81 4.24
CA ARG A 84 -11.21 -6.96 4.68
C ARG A 84 -10.49 -6.70 6.00
N GLU A 85 -10.08 -5.48 6.27
CA GLU A 85 -9.51 -5.03 7.56
C GLU A 85 -10.58 -4.75 8.64
N ARG A 86 -11.88 -4.91 8.30
CA ARG A 86 -13.02 -4.64 9.19
C ARG A 86 -12.95 -3.23 9.79
N ALA A 87 -12.61 -2.25 8.96
CA ALA A 87 -12.57 -0.85 9.35
C ALA A 87 -13.94 -0.42 9.90
N THR A 88 -13.95 0.07 11.13
CA THR A 88 -15.18 0.51 11.81
C THR A 88 -15.57 1.94 11.45
N ALA A 89 -14.63 2.69 10.88
CA ALA A 89 -14.86 3.95 10.21
C ALA A 89 -14.00 3.97 8.94
N PHE A 90 -14.63 4.20 7.80
CA PHE A 90 -13.96 4.26 6.51
C PHE A 90 -14.40 5.51 5.77
N THR A 91 -13.43 6.31 5.35
CA THR A 91 -13.64 7.54 4.60
C THR A 91 -12.78 7.50 3.35
N ASP A 92 -13.41 7.31 2.20
CA ASP A 92 -12.75 7.44 0.91
C ASP A 92 -13.04 8.81 0.31
N VAL A 93 -12.00 9.61 0.14
CA VAL A 93 -12.05 10.93 -0.52
C VAL A 93 -11.20 10.97 -1.79
N SER A 94 -10.82 9.81 -2.34
CA SER A 94 -10.15 9.74 -3.63
C SER A 94 -11.02 10.29 -4.75
N CYS A 95 -10.40 10.89 -5.74
CA CYS A 95 -11.11 11.61 -6.79
C CYS A 95 -10.39 11.53 -8.13
N SER A 96 -11.12 11.13 -9.16
CA SER A 96 -10.59 11.07 -10.52
C SER A 96 -10.05 12.41 -10.97
N GLY A 97 -8.85 12.42 -11.57
CA GLY A 97 -8.16 13.64 -12.01
C GLY A 97 -7.48 14.46 -10.91
N ALA A 98 -7.54 14.03 -9.64
CA ALA A 98 -6.85 14.74 -8.56
C ALA A 98 -5.33 14.79 -8.80
N THR A 99 -4.75 15.97 -8.62
CA THR A 99 -3.30 16.17 -8.44
C THR A 99 -3.02 16.40 -6.96
N THR A 100 -1.75 16.58 -6.59
CA THR A 100 -1.39 17.02 -5.23
C THR A 100 -2.04 18.34 -4.80
N VAL A 101 -2.50 19.19 -5.74
CA VAL A 101 -3.24 20.42 -5.42
C VAL A 101 -4.55 20.10 -4.69
N GLN A 102 -5.24 19.03 -5.07
CA GLN A 102 -6.52 18.60 -4.49
C GLN A 102 -6.39 18.04 -3.06
N MET A 103 -5.17 17.88 -2.57
CA MET A 103 -4.93 17.65 -1.14
C MET A 103 -5.29 18.89 -0.30
N TRP A 104 -5.19 20.08 -0.90
CA TRP A 104 -5.33 21.38 -0.24
C TRP A 104 -6.52 22.20 -0.74
N GLN A 105 -7.02 21.89 -1.93
CA GLN A 105 -8.12 22.61 -2.58
C GLN A 105 -9.27 21.69 -2.91
N ALA A 106 -10.47 22.25 -2.97
CA ALA A 106 -11.65 21.52 -3.39
C ALA A 106 -11.54 21.08 -4.87
N GLN A 107 -12.18 19.96 -5.20
CA GLN A 107 -12.36 19.47 -6.56
C GLN A 107 -13.85 19.41 -6.89
N GLY A 108 -14.35 20.42 -7.59
CA GLY A 108 -15.79 20.59 -7.76
C GLY A 108 -16.47 20.77 -6.39
N THR A 109 -17.41 19.89 -6.07
CA THR A 109 -18.12 19.88 -4.77
C THR A 109 -17.33 19.17 -3.66
N ASN A 110 -16.28 18.42 -4.01
CA ASN A 110 -15.49 17.66 -3.07
C ASN A 110 -14.49 18.54 -2.33
N ARG A 111 -14.47 18.45 -1.00
CA ARG A 111 -13.56 19.20 -0.13
C ARG A 111 -12.10 18.77 -0.34
N PRO A 112 -11.10 19.58 0.07
CA PRO A 112 -9.71 19.17 0.07
C PRO A 112 -9.51 17.82 0.75
N GLN A 113 -8.81 16.88 0.11
CA GLN A 113 -8.74 15.50 0.60
C GLN A 113 -8.10 15.39 2.00
N LEU A 114 -7.14 16.27 2.33
CA LEU A 114 -6.50 16.27 3.67
C LEU A 114 -7.45 16.64 4.80
N GLU A 115 -8.64 17.18 4.53
CA GLU A 115 -9.64 17.46 5.56
C GLU A 115 -10.31 16.18 6.10
N ALA A 116 -10.21 15.06 5.38
CA ALA A 116 -10.67 13.76 5.86
C ALA A 116 -9.73 13.14 6.91
N VAL A 117 -8.47 13.56 6.96
CA VAL A 117 -7.46 13.02 7.88
C VAL A 117 -7.54 13.75 9.21
N SER A 118 -7.68 12.99 10.30
CA SER A 118 -7.77 13.53 11.65
C SER A 118 -6.84 12.80 12.62
N ARG A 119 -6.71 13.31 13.85
CA ARG A 119 -5.92 12.67 14.91
C ARG A 119 -6.41 11.28 15.31
N HIS A 120 -7.63 10.92 14.91
CA HIS A 120 -8.26 9.62 15.15
C HIS A 120 -8.08 8.65 13.99
N THR A 121 -7.45 9.07 12.88
CA THR A 121 -7.16 8.18 11.76
C THR A 121 -6.02 7.23 12.14
N ASP A 122 -6.21 5.94 11.85
CA ASP A 122 -5.28 4.87 12.19
C ASP A 122 -4.52 4.35 10.97
N LEU A 123 -5.17 4.40 9.80
CA LEU A 123 -4.61 4.00 8.53
C LEU A 123 -4.91 5.07 7.49
N VAL A 124 -3.89 5.45 6.72
CA VAL A 124 -4.02 6.28 5.53
C VAL A 124 -3.40 5.56 4.35
N SER A 125 -4.15 5.38 3.25
CA SER A 125 -3.59 5.06 1.95
C SER A 125 -3.53 6.30 1.08
N LEU A 126 -2.42 6.48 0.37
CA LEU A 126 -2.20 7.59 -0.55
C LEU A 126 -1.71 7.06 -1.90
N GLN A 127 -2.44 7.32 -2.97
CA GLN A 127 -1.98 7.13 -4.35
C GLN A 127 -2.21 8.41 -5.13
N ILE A 128 -1.14 9.16 -5.39
CA ILE A 128 -1.22 10.47 -6.04
C ILE A 128 0.09 10.76 -6.75
N GLY A 129 0.04 11.59 -7.79
CA GLY A 129 1.21 12.08 -8.53
C GLY A 129 1.20 11.74 -10.01
N GLY A 130 0.39 10.76 -10.44
CA GLY A 130 0.24 10.44 -11.85
C GLY A 130 -0.32 11.63 -12.66
N ASN A 131 -1.33 12.31 -12.12
CA ASN A 131 -1.86 13.53 -12.74
C ASN A 131 -0.91 14.73 -12.65
N ASP A 132 -0.06 14.82 -11.61
CA ASP A 132 1.00 15.84 -11.53
C ASP A 132 2.06 15.67 -12.62
N VAL A 133 2.35 14.43 -13.01
CA VAL A 133 3.23 14.10 -14.14
C VAL A 133 2.52 14.31 -15.49
N GLY A 134 1.19 14.18 -15.51
CA GLY A 134 0.36 14.44 -16.68
C GLY A 134 0.01 13.20 -17.50
N PHE A 135 -0.13 12.02 -16.88
CA PHE A 135 -0.37 10.75 -17.59
C PHE A 135 -1.52 10.77 -18.60
N GLY A 136 -2.64 11.43 -18.30
CA GLY A 136 -3.74 11.57 -19.27
C GLY A 136 -3.30 12.25 -20.57
N THR A 137 -2.54 13.35 -20.46
CA THR A 137 -1.97 14.07 -21.61
C THR A 137 -0.91 13.25 -22.34
N ILE A 138 -0.08 12.50 -21.59
CA ILE A 138 0.94 11.61 -22.15
C ILE A 138 0.29 10.54 -23.02
N ILE A 139 -0.70 9.82 -22.47
CA ILE A 139 -1.46 8.78 -23.18
C ILE A 139 -2.09 9.35 -24.45
N ALA A 140 -2.80 10.48 -24.36
CA ALA A 140 -3.45 11.09 -25.52
C ALA A 140 -2.42 11.51 -26.60
N THR A 141 -1.29 12.08 -26.18
CA THR A 141 -0.23 12.52 -27.09
C THR A 141 0.44 11.35 -27.78
N CYS A 142 0.83 10.31 -27.04
CA CYS A 142 1.49 9.14 -27.60
C CYS A 142 0.55 8.33 -28.50
N ALA A 143 -0.75 8.24 -28.18
CA ALA A 143 -1.74 7.60 -29.04
C ALA A 143 -1.84 8.32 -30.40
N ARG A 144 -1.93 9.66 -30.37
CA ARG A 144 -2.02 10.48 -31.58
C ARG A 144 -0.74 10.42 -32.42
N LEU A 145 0.42 10.41 -31.78
CA LEU A 145 1.71 10.34 -32.47
C LEU A 145 2.01 8.94 -32.99
N GLY A 146 1.64 7.91 -32.22
CA GLY A 146 1.88 6.50 -32.56
C GLY A 146 1.21 6.07 -33.86
N VAL A 147 0.00 6.57 -34.14
CA VAL A 147 -0.67 6.28 -35.43
C VAL A 147 0.00 6.92 -36.65
N GLN A 148 0.84 7.95 -36.45
CA GLN A 148 1.55 8.63 -37.55
C GLN A 148 2.89 7.95 -37.88
N ASP A 149 3.55 7.34 -36.89
CA ASP A 149 4.80 6.60 -37.04
C ASP A 149 4.77 5.31 -36.18
N PRO A 150 4.01 4.27 -36.59
CA PRO A 150 3.77 3.10 -35.75
C PRO A 150 4.99 2.24 -35.43
N ALA A 151 6.01 2.27 -36.30
CA ALA A 151 7.22 1.47 -36.14
C ALA A 151 8.35 2.23 -35.42
N GLY A 152 8.23 3.55 -35.27
CA GLY A 152 9.21 4.40 -34.60
C GLY A 152 8.92 4.65 -33.11
N ASN A 153 9.40 5.79 -32.62
CA ASN A 153 9.23 6.31 -31.25
C ASN A 153 8.83 7.80 -31.26
N PRO A 154 7.79 8.21 -32.00
CA PRO A 154 7.41 9.61 -32.13
C PRO A 154 7.01 10.25 -30.79
N CYS A 155 6.53 9.48 -29.81
CA CYS A 155 6.21 10.05 -28.50
C CYS A 155 7.45 10.42 -27.70
N GLU A 156 8.42 9.50 -27.59
CA GLU A 156 9.71 9.76 -26.94
C GLU A 156 10.40 10.97 -27.56
N ARG A 157 10.52 11.01 -28.90
CA ARG A 157 11.10 12.17 -29.61
C ARG A 157 10.37 13.48 -29.32
N SER A 158 9.05 13.45 -29.15
CA SER A 158 8.28 14.64 -28.81
C SER A 158 8.57 15.15 -27.40
N TYR A 159 8.76 14.26 -26.43
CA TYR A 159 9.07 14.63 -25.05
C TYR A 159 10.55 14.98 -24.83
N GLU A 160 11.43 14.57 -25.73
CA GLU A 160 12.85 14.91 -25.74
C GLU A 160 13.21 16.10 -26.64
N ALA A 161 12.26 16.64 -27.42
CA ALA A 161 12.51 17.69 -28.42
C ALA A 161 13.17 18.97 -27.87
N SER A 162 13.07 19.23 -26.56
CA SER A 162 13.74 20.36 -25.89
C SER A 162 15.21 20.08 -25.48
N GLY A 163 15.76 18.91 -25.83
CA GLY A 163 17.10 18.47 -25.45
C GLY A 163 17.18 17.78 -24.08
N GLN A 164 16.03 17.50 -23.46
CA GLN A 164 15.91 16.83 -22.17
C GLN A 164 14.60 16.04 -22.10
N ASP A 165 14.61 14.91 -21.39
CA ASP A 165 13.40 14.11 -21.13
C ASP A 165 12.44 14.89 -20.20
N ALA A 166 11.39 15.47 -20.79
CA ALA A 166 10.39 16.24 -20.07
C ALA A 166 9.60 15.39 -19.07
N LEU A 167 9.40 14.09 -19.32
CA LEU A 167 8.68 13.20 -18.40
C LEU A 167 9.52 12.86 -17.18
N ALA A 168 10.82 12.57 -17.38
CA ALA A 168 11.74 12.41 -16.27
C ALA A 168 11.83 13.69 -15.40
N LEU A 169 11.79 14.87 -16.02
CA LEU A 169 11.72 16.13 -15.27
C LEU A 169 10.41 16.27 -14.48
N ALA A 170 9.26 15.96 -15.09
CA ALA A 170 7.96 16.03 -14.42
C ALA A 170 7.89 15.09 -13.20
N VAL A 171 8.43 13.87 -13.29
CA VAL A 171 8.53 12.95 -12.15
C VAL A 171 9.38 13.55 -11.03
N ARG A 172 10.54 14.13 -11.35
CA ARG A 172 11.40 14.79 -10.36
C ARG A 172 10.72 15.99 -9.68
N GLN A 173 9.98 16.79 -10.44
CA GLN A 173 9.25 17.95 -9.93
C GLN A 173 8.05 17.56 -9.06
N THR A 174 7.52 16.34 -9.22
CA THR A 174 6.41 15.82 -8.43
C THR A 174 6.86 15.37 -7.03
N ALA A 175 8.09 14.84 -6.89
CA ALA A 175 8.62 14.35 -5.62
C ALA A 175 8.49 15.30 -4.40
N PRO A 176 8.86 16.60 -4.49
CA PRO A 176 8.67 17.53 -3.37
C PRO A 176 7.19 17.74 -3.01
N LYS A 177 6.28 17.71 -3.99
CA LYS A 177 4.83 17.84 -3.73
C LYS A 177 4.30 16.67 -2.91
N ILE A 178 4.67 15.43 -3.27
CA ILE A 178 4.32 14.23 -2.50
C ILE A 178 4.88 14.28 -1.07
N THR A 179 6.11 14.80 -0.93
CA THR A 179 6.75 15.02 0.38
C THR A 179 5.89 15.96 1.26
N GLU A 180 5.37 17.04 0.71
CA GLU A 180 4.51 17.97 1.44
C GLU A 180 3.19 17.32 1.88
N VAL A 181 2.58 16.52 1.02
CA VAL A 181 1.35 15.76 1.33
C VAL A 181 1.60 14.80 2.49
N LEU A 182 2.66 13.98 2.43
CA LEU A 182 2.98 13.02 3.50
C LEU A 182 3.25 13.71 4.84
N ARG A 183 4.00 14.81 4.83
CA ARG A 183 4.22 15.62 6.04
C ARG A 183 2.90 16.17 6.60
N ALA A 184 1.98 16.56 5.73
CA ALA A 184 0.67 17.06 6.13
C ALA A 184 -0.22 15.98 6.74
N VAL A 185 -0.18 14.76 6.18
CA VAL A 185 -0.85 13.57 6.73
C VAL A 185 -0.30 13.27 8.12
N HIS A 186 1.02 13.16 8.29
CA HIS A 186 1.63 12.88 9.59
C HIS A 186 1.36 13.95 10.65
N ARG A 187 1.26 15.24 10.26
CA ARG A 187 0.86 16.30 11.20
C ARG A 187 -0.58 16.15 11.68
N ARG A 188 -1.50 15.73 10.79
CA ARG A 188 -2.93 15.57 11.11
C ARG A 188 -3.22 14.27 11.86
N ALA A 189 -2.53 13.20 11.51
CA ALA A 189 -2.67 11.87 12.09
C ALA A 189 -1.30 11.31 12.53
N PRO A 190 -0.73 11.80 13.64
CA PRO A 190 0.62 11.45 14.07
C PRO A 190 0.79 9.98 14.47
N HIS A 191 -0.31 9.28 14.74
CA HIS A 191 -0.32 7.86 15.09
C HIS A 191 -0.69 6.95 13.92
N ALA A 192 -1.17 7.51 12.80
CA ALA A 192 -1.61 6.72 11.66
C ALA A 192 -0.44 5.97 11.04
N ARG A 193 -0.70 4.73 10.64
CA ARG A 193 0.09 4.04 9.64
C ARG A 193 -0.22 4.65 8.29
N VAL A 194 0.80 5.11 7.57
CA VAL A 194 0.66 5.72 6.24
C VAL A 194 1.29 4.81 5.20
N VAL A 195 0.50 4.42 4.19
CA VAL A 195 0.97 3.63 3.05
C VAL A 195 0.83 4.46 1.77
N VAL A 196 1.91 4.55 0.99
CA VAL A 196 1.92 5.09 -0.36
C VAL A 196 1.76 3.93 -1.32
N VAL A 197 0.70 3.93 -2.11
CA VAL A 197 0.39 2.89 -3.08
C VAL A 197 1.00 3.27 -4.42
N GLY A 198 1.74 2.36 -5.05
CA GLY A 198 2.26 2.53 -6.40
C GLY A 198 1.16 2.46 -7.47
N TYR A 199 1.53 2.70 -8.72
CA TYR A 199 0.69 2.39 -9.88
C TYR A 199 0.99 0.96 -10.38
N PRO A 200 -0.03 0.20 -10.83
CA PRO A 200 0.13 -1.16 -11.37
C PRO A 200 0.73 -1.14 -12.77
N ASP A 201 1.19 -2.29 -13.28
CA ASP A 201 1.78 -2.43 -14.61
C ASP A 201 0.80 -2.06 -15.75
N LEU A 202 0.94 -0.86 -16.33
CA LEU A 202 0.06 -0.38 -17.41
C LEU A 202 0.42 -1.01 -18.77
N LEU A 203 1.71 -1.23 -19.00
CA LEU A 203 2.30 -1.59 -20.30
C LEU A 203 3.24 -2.79 -20.14
N PRO A 204 3.40 -3.65 -21.15
CA PRO A 204 4.24 -4.84 -21.06
C PRO A 204 5.61 -4.58 -20.42
N ASP A 205 5.93 -5.31 -19.35
CA ASP A 205 7.20 -5.15 -18.60
C ASP A 205 8.44 -5.37 -19.48
N ASP A 206 8.33 -6.22 -20.52
CA ASP A 206 9.38 -6.44 -21.53
C ASP A 206 9.52 -5.29 -22.55
N GLY A 207 8.54 -4.39 -22.60
CA GLY A 207 8.48 -3.23 -23.48
C GLY A 207 8.04 -3.57 -24.90
N VAL A 208 7.59 -4.80 -25.18
CA VAL A 208 7.13 -5.22 -26.50
C VAL A 208 5.69 -4.75 -26.69
N GLY A 209 5.51 -3.80 -27.61
CA GLY A 209 4.23 -3.16 -27.87
C GLY A 209 3.19 -4.01 -28.56
N CYS A 210 1.93 -3.58 -28.44
CA CYS A 210 0.76 -4.25 -29.02
C CYS A 210 -0.03 -3.37 -30.00
N PHE A 211 0.67 -2.51 -30.75
CA PHE A 211 0.05 -1.76 -31.84
C PHE A 211 -0.65 -2.72 -32.83
N PRO A 212 -1.87 -2.43 -33.32
CA PRO A 212 -2.66 -1.20 -33.14
C PRO A 212 -3.65 -1.22 -31.95
N GLN A 213 -3.68 -2.29 -31.15
CA GLN A 213 -4.68 -2.48 -30.09
C GLN A 213 -4.58 -1.38 -29.02
N VAL A 214 -3.34 -1.07 -28.62
CA VAL A 214 -2.99 0.15 -27.90
C VAL A 214 -2.21 1.02 -28.89
N PRO A 215 -2.73 2.19 -29.31
CA PRO A 215 -2.22 2.94 -30.46
C PRO A 215 -0.94 3.76 -30.18
N PHE A 216 -0.05 3.26 -29.32
CA PHE A 216 1.30 3.81 -29.16
C PHE A 216 2.23 3.19 -30.21
N ALA A 217 3.26 3.92 -30.64
CA ALA A 217 4.24 3.34 -31.56
C ALA A 217 5.03 2.22 -30.86
N GLN A 218 5.50 1.25 -31.63
CA GLN A 218 6.24 0.09 -31.11
C GLN A 218 7.48 0.50 -30.29
N GLY A 219 8.20 1.54 -30.71
CA GLY A 219 9.36 2.06 -29.99
C GLY A 219 9.03 2.87 -28.73
N ASP A 220 7.79 3.32 -28.55
CA ASP A 220 7.39 4.16 -27.40
C ASP A 220 7.02 3.34 -26.15
N PHE A 221 6.72 2.04 -26.27
CA PHE A 221 6.28 1.20 -25.14
C PHE A 221 7.35 1.12 -24.04
N GLY A 222 8.61 0.90 -24.41
CA GLY A 222 9.73 0.87 -23.45
C GLY A 222 9.89 2.21 -22.72
N TYR A 223 9.83 3.32 -23.44
CA TYR A 223 9.93 4.67 -22.88
C TYR A 223 8.80 4.98 -21.88
N LEU A 224 7.56 4.62 -22.22
CA LEU A 224 6.39 4.83 -21.37
C LEU A 224 6.42 3.93 -20.12
N ARG A 225 6.73 2.65 -20.28
CA ARG A 225 6.95 1.70 -19.16
C ARG A 225 8.02 2.23 -18.21
N ASP A 226 9.16 2.70 -18.75
CA ASP A 226 10.25 3.22 -17.91
C ASP A 226 9.87 4.51 -17.20
N THR A 227 9.03 5.35 -17.80
CA THR A 227 8.45 6.53 -17.15
C THR A 227 7.56 6.14 -15.96
N GLU A 228 6.74 5.11 -16.11
CA GLU A 228 5.92 4.58 -15.01
C GLU A 228 6.80 4.01 -13.87
N LYS A 229 7.80 3.20 -14.21
CA LYS A 229 8.79 2.68 -13.24
C LYS A 229 9.51 3.80 -12.51
N ARG A 230 9.85 4.89 -13.19
CA ARG A 230 10.46 6.09 -12.56
C ARG A 230 9.50 6.75 -11.57
N LEU A 231 8.21 6.87 -11.90
CA LEU A 231 7.20 7.36 -10.95
C LEU A 231 7.12 6.45 -9.72
N ASN A 232 6.98 5.14 -9.90
CA ASN A 232 6.91 4.18 -8.80
C ASN A 232 8.16 4.21 -7.91
N LEU A 233 9.35 4.31 -8.50
CA LEU A 233 10.61 4.47 -7.76
C LEU A 233 10.64 5.79 -6.97
N MET A 234 10.15 6.89 -7.55
CA MET A 234 10.04 8.17 -6.86
C MET A 234 9.10 8.06 -5.66
N LEU A 235 7.91 7.47 -5.82
CA LEU A 235 6.95 7.27 -4.75
C LEU A 235 7.53 6.42 -3.62
N ARG A 236 8.17 5.30 -3.95
CA ARG A 236 8.87 4.44 -2.98
C ARG A 236 9.92 5.21 -2.19
N THR A 237 10.73 6.01 -2.87
CA THR A 237 11.80 6.80 -2.27
C THR A 237 11.25 7.88 -1.34
N VAL A 238 10.23 8.62 -1.80
CA VAL A 238 9.59 9.69 -1.02
C VAL A 238 8.85 9.13 0.20
N ALA A 239 8.17 7.99 0.07
CA ALA A 239 7.53 7.31 1.19
C ALA A 239 8.54 6.97 2.29
N GLY A 240 9.62 6.28 1.94
CA GLY A 240 10.66 5.90 2.91
C GLY A 240 11.31 7.10 3.61
N ARG A 241 11.60 8.17 2.86
CA ARG A 241 12.16 9.42 3.42
C ARG A 241 11.21 10.17 4.34
N ASN A 242 9.90 9.93 4.24
CA ASN A 242 8.87 10.62 5.01
C ASN A 242 8.14 9.70 5.99
N ARG A 243 8.75 8.57 6.39
CA ARG A 243 8.20 7.63 7.40
C ARG A 243 6.84 7.01 6.99
N ALA A 244 6.60 6.91 5.69
CA ALA A 244 5.51 6.14 5.13
C ALA A 244 6.03 4.81 4.56
N GLU A 245 5.16 3.82 4.50
CA GLU A 245 5.42 2.53 3.87
C GLU A 245 5.07 2.60 2.37
N TYR A 246 5.77 1.87 1.51
CA TYR A 246 5.43 1.76 0.08
C TYR A 246 4.77 0.41 -0.21
N VAL A 247 3.64 0.43 -0.91
CA VAL A 247 2.96 -0.76 -1.45
C VAL A 247 3.30 -0.86 -2.93
N ASP A 248 3.98 -1.93 -3.30
CA ASP A 248 4.25 -2.27 -4.70
C ASP A 248 3.02 -2.95 -5.31
N THR A 249 2.36 -2.24 -6.22
CA THR A 249 1.26 -2.76 -7.05
C THR A 249 1.74 -3.13 -8.45
N TYR A 250 2.93 -2.68 -8.87
CA TYR A 250 3.51 -2.98 -10.18
C TYR A 250 3.88 -4.45 -10.27
N GLY A 251 4.71 -4.95 -9.36
CA GLY A 251 5.21 -6.34 -9.39
C GLY A 251 4.09 -7.39 -9.48
N PRO A 252 3.06 -7.35 -8.62
CA PRO A 252 1.95 -8.32 -8.68
C PRO A 252 1.04 -8.21 -9.91
N THR A 253 1.11 -7.12 -10.67
CA THR A 253 0.27 -6.90 -11.86
C THR A 253 1.03 -7.10 -13.18
N VAL A 254 2.33 -7.40 -13.12
CA VAL A 254 3.13 -7.74 -14.31
C VAL A 254 2.47 -8.88 -15.08
N GLY A 255 2.28 -8.66 -16.38
CA GLY A 255 1.64 -9.63 -17.26
C GLY A 255 0.11 -9.55 -17.29
N HIS A 256 -0.47 -8.51 -16.68
CA HIS A 256 -1.90 -8.17 -16.71
C HIS A 256 -2.17 -6.75 -17.29
N ASP A 257 -1.21 -6.23 -18.05
CA ASP A 257 -1.20 -4.90 -18.67
C ASP A 257 -2.23 -4.71 -19.81
N MET A 258 -2.32 -3.50 -20.36
CA MET A 258 -3.29 -3.12 -21.41
C MET A 258 -3.20 -3.95 -22.70
N CYS A 259 -2.04 -4.53 -22.99
CA CYS A 259 -1.81 -5.35 -24.19
C CYS A 259 -2.26 -6.80 -24.05
N LYS A 260 -2.72 -7.21 -22.86
CA LYS A 260 -3.17 -8.58 -22.64
C LYS A 260 -4.57 -8.84 -23.18
N ALA A 261 -4.82 -10.12 -23.44
CA ALA A 261 -6.15 -10.59 -23.79
C ALA A 261 -7.12 -10.33 -22.62
N PRO A 262 -8.44 -10.13 -22.87
CA PRO A 262 -9.41 -9.80 -21.82
C PRO A 262 -9.44 -10.76 -20.62
N ALA A 263 -9.10 -12.03 -20.82
CA ALA A 263 -9.06 -13.02 -19.74
C ALA A 263 -7.96 -12.74 -18.70
N ASP A 264 -6.82 -12.20 -19.14
CA ASP A 264 -5.65 -11.91 -18.31
C ASP A 264 -5.51 -10.41 -18.03
N ARG A 265 -6.24 -9.54 -18.71
CA ARG A 265 -6.08 -8.10 -18.59
C ARG A 265 -6.71 -7.53 -17.33
N TRP A 266 -5.94 -6.78 -16.57
CA TRP A 266 -6.38 -6.05 -15.38
C TRP A 266 -6.38 -4.52 -15.58
N ILE A 267 -5.63 -4.02 -16.56
CA ILE A 267 -5.65 -2.60 -16.97
C ILE A 267 -6.37 -2.47 -18.30
N GLU A 268 -7.44 -1.68 -18.38
CA GLU A 268 -8.20 -1.55 -19.63
C GLU A 268 -7.46 -0.71 -20.69
N PRO A 269 -7.56 -1.06 -21.97
CA PRO A 269 -6.96 -0.28 -23.06
C PRO A 269 -7.72 1.05 -23.23
N LEU A 270 -7.29 1.86 -24.20
CA LEU A 270 -7.88 3.19 -24.41
C LEU A 270 -9.37 3.14 -24.80
N GLN A 271 -9.81 2.02 -25.38
CA GLN A 271 -11.21 1.68 -25.53
C GLN A 271 -11.53 0.50 -24.60
N PRO A 272 -12.03 0.74 -23.37
CA PRO A 272 -12.29 -0.33 -22.41
C PRO A 272 -13.20 -1.42 -22.96
N ALA A 273 -12.88 -2.69 -22.66
CA ALA A 273 -13.74 -3.84 -22.95
C ALA A 273 -14.40 -4.42 -21.69
N ALA A 274 -13.97 -3.97 -20.50
CA ALA A 274 -14.66 -4.16 -19.23
C ALA A 274 -15.00 -2.81 -18.59
N PRO A 275 -15.94 -2.76 -17.62
CA PRO A 275 -16.25 -1.53 -16.89
C PRO A 275 -15.05 -0.97 -16.12
N ALA A 276 -14.44 0.08 -16.68
CA ALA A 276 -13.41 0.93 -16.11
C ALA A 276 -13.23 2.14 -17.05
N ALA A 277 -12.52 3.18 -16.59
CA ALA A 277 -12.05 4.23 -17.48
C ALA A 277 -10.90 3.74 -18.39
N PRO A 278 -10.67 4.40 -19.54
CA PRO A 278 -9.50 4.14 -20.39
C PRO A 278 -8.18 4.15 -19.62
N ALA A 279 -7.31 3.16 -19.84
CA ALA A 279 -6.00 3.05 -19.18
C ALA A 279 -6.05 3.00 -17.64
N HIS A 280 -7.14 2.47 -17.07
CA HIS A 280 -7.30 2.28 -15.63
C HIS A 280 -7.47 0.80 -15.26
N PRO A 281 -7.23 0.44 -13.99
CA PRO A 281 -7.56 -0.88 -13.48
C PRO A 281 -9.05 -1.16 -13.65
N ASN A 282 -9.38 -2.37 -14.10
CA ASN A 282 -10.73 -2.93 -13.94
C ASN A 282 -10.88 -3.54 -12.55
N ALA A 283 -12.04 -4.13 -12.26
CA ALA A 283 -12.32 -4.74 -10.96
C ALA A 283 -11.28 -5.78 -10.51
N ARG A 284 -10.66 -6.53 -11.44
CA ARG A 284 -9.60 -7.49 -11.12
C ARG A 284 -8.29 -6.79 -10.76
N GLY A 285 -7.98 -5.70 -11.45
CA GLY A 285 -6.83 -4.85 -11.12
C GLY A 285 -6.97 -4.19 -9.75
N GLU A 286 -8.12 -3.61 -9.44
CA GLU A 286 -8.41 -3.06 -8.10
C GLU A 286 -8.34 -4.15 -7.00
N GLU A 287 -8.80 -5.37 -7.29
CA GLU A 287 -8.67 -6.49 -6.36
C GLU A 287 -7.22 -6.90 -6.12
N ALA A 288 -6.39 -6.95 -7.17
CA ALA A 288 -4.96 -7.22 -7.06
C ALA A 288 -4.24 -6.12 -6.25
N MET A 289 -4.58 -4.85 -6.50
CA MET A 289 -4.07 -3.71 -5.74
C MET A 289 -4.49 -3.80 -4.26
N ALA A 290 -5.74 -4.14 -3.97
CA ALA A 290 -6.21 -4.38 -2.61
C ALA A 290 -5.42 -5.52 -1.94
N GLY A 291 -5.17 -6.61 -2.67
CA GLY A 291 -4.32 -7.71 -2.22
C GLY A 291 -2.90 -7.28 -1.83
N ALA A 292 -2.26 -6.44 -2.66
CA ALA A 292 -0.94 -5.89 -2.37
C ALA A 292 -0.93 -5.01 -1.10
N VAL A 293 -1.96 -4.16 -0.93
CA VAL A 293 -2.12 -3.34 0.28
C VAL A 293 -2.30 -4.22 1.50
N LEU A 294 -3.21 -5.20 1.46
CA LEU A 294 -3.47 -6.11 2.58
C LEU A 294 -2.25 -6.95 2.95
N HIS A 295 -1.51 -7.45 1.96
CA HIS A 295 -0.25 -8.15 2.21
C HIS A 295 0.74 -7.28 2.97
N ARG A 296 0.88 -6.01 2.56
CA ARG A 296 1.70 -5.03 3.29
C ARG A 296 1.15 -4.80 4.70
N LEU A 297 -0.17 -4.73 4.87
CA LEU A 297 -0.77 -4.50 6.18
C LEU A 297 -0.53 -5.66 7.15
N ALA A 298 -0.69 -6.90 6.68
CA ALA A 298 -0.52 -8.14 7.44
C ALA A 298 0.91 -8.35 7.97
N GLY A 299 1.94 -7.91 7.23
CA GLY A 299 3.36 -8.07 7.59
C GLY A 299 3.78 -7.47 8.95
N LYS A 300 2.91 -6.74 9.66
CA LYS A 300 3.14 -6.26 11.03
C LYS A 300 2.39 -7.01 12.12
N HIS A 301 1.42 -7.87 11.79
CA HIS A 301 0.69 -8.65 12.78
C HIS A 301 1.43 -9.92 13.24
N GLY A 302 2.48 -10.35 12.54
CA GLY A 302 3.26 -11.55 12.85
C GLY A 302 4.40 -11.40 13.88
N HIS A 303 4.51 -10.27 14.56
CA HIS A 303 5.57 -10.02 15.57
C HIS A 303 5.01 -9.57 16.94
N ARG A 304 3.86 -10.11 17.35
CA ARG A 304 3.35 -9.94 18.71
C ARG A 304 3.18 -11.28 19.40
#